data_AF-A0A0K6GEN6-F1
#
_entry.id   AF-A0A0K6GEN6-F1
#
_cell.length_a   1.000
_cell.length_b   1.000
_cell.length_c   1.000
_cell.angle_alpha   90.00
_cell.angle_beta   90.00
_cell.angle_gamma   90.00
#
_symmetry.space_group_name_H-M   'P 1'
#
loop_
_entity.id
_entity.type
_entity.pdbx_description
1 polymer ?
#
loop_
_entity_poly.entity_id
_entity_poly.type
_entity_poly.pdbx_seq_one_letter_code
_entity_poly.pdbx_strand_id
1 'polypeptide(L)'
;MALCGVNSADARINASLNQIIKLLGTVQHTDSFDRHLFVPCLIVGACARQESQRALVEEKLSSLRATKMWILRSADFTSVLQHLWHGAAKDGRVTTWDDYVRSRRAMLPVTEGQTPVF
;
A
#
# COMPACT_ATOMS: atom_id res chain seq x y z
N MET A 1 10.37 4.99 5.85
CA MET A 1 11.15 3.98 5.08
C MET A 1 11.97 4.66 4.00
N ALA A 2 11.35 5.29 3.00
CA ALA A 2 12.07 5.91 1.88
C ALA A 2 13.07 7.00 2.30
N LEU A 3 12.61 8.00 3.07
CA LEU A 3 13.42 9.18 3.40
C LEU A 3 14.49 8.92 4.46
N CYS A 4 14.15 8.13 5.49
CA CYS A 4 15.02 7.90 6.64
C CYS A 4 15.88 6.63 6.52
N GLY A 5 15.77 5.86 5.43
CA GLY A 5 16.50 4.60 5.24
C GLY A 5 16.13 3.47 6.23
N VAL A 6 15.10 3.65 7.05
CA VAL A 6 14.68 2.67 8.06
C VAL A 6 13.68 1.65 7.52
N ASN A 7 13.56 0.50 8.17
CA ASN A 7 12.68 -0.59 7.76
C ASN A 7 11.36 -0.63 8.56
N SER A 8 10.44 -1.53 8.20
CA SER A 8 9.11 -1.62 8.83
C SER A 8 9.10 -2.08 10.29
N ALA A 9 10.23 -2.47 10.88
CA ALA A 9 10.35 -2.76 12.31
C ALA A 9 10.74 -1.53 13.15
N ASP A 10 11.07 -0.39 12.53
CA ASP A 10 11.36 0.85 13.27
C ASP A 10 10.15 1.26 14.13
N ALA A 11 10.41 1.57 15.40
CA ALA A 11 9.36 1.89 16.38
C ALA A 11 8.49 3.07 15.95
N ARG A 12 9.06 4.07 15.26
CA ARG A 12 8.33 5.24 14.75
C ARG A 12 7.34 4.83 13.67
N ILE A 13 7.74 3.89 12.81
CA ILE A 13 6.83 3.34 11.79
C ILE A 13 5.70 2.60 12.45
N ASN A 14 5.99 1.73 13.43
CA ASN A 14 4.95 0.99 14.13
C ASN A 14 3.95 1.92 14.86
N ALA A 15 4.45 3.00 15.48
CA ALA A 15 3.60 4.01 16.11
C ALA A 15 2.69 4.72 15.10
N SER A 16 3.24 5.18 13.96
CA SER A 16 2.45 5.81 12.89
C SER A 16 1.44 4.84 12.26
N LEU A 17 1.82 3.57 12.06
CA LEU A 17 0.92 2.55 11.54
C LEU A 17 -0.29 2.36 12.44
N ASN A 18 -0.06 2.25 13.75
CA ASN A 18 -1.14 2.07 14.71
C ASN A 18 -2.11 3.27 14.73
N GLN A 19 -1.60 4.49 14.53
CA GLN A 19 -2.47 5.67 14.41
C GLN A 19 -3.33 5.61 13.14
N ILE A 20 -2.73 5.26 12.00
CA ILE A 20 -3.47 5.17 10.73
C ILE A 20 -4.50 4.03 10.80
N ILE A 21 -4.14 2.87 11.35
CA ILE A 21 -5.06 1.74 11.51
C ILE A 21 -6.25 2.10 12.39
N LYS A 22 -6.02 2.80 13.50
CA LYS A 22 -7.11 3.31 14.34
C LYS A 22 -8.03 4.23 13.54
N LEU A 23 -7.46 5.16 12.77
CA LEU A 23 -8.24 6.03 11.89
C LEU A 23 -9.08 5.22 10.89
N LEU A 24 -8.46 4.25 10.20
CA LEU A 24 -9.13 3.37 9.23
C LEU A 24 -10.27 2.54 9.85
N GLY A 25 -10.12 2.12 11.11
CA GLY A 25 -11.17 1.40 11.85
C GLY A 25 -12.30 2.29 12.35
N THR A 26 -12.03 3.58 12.62
CA THR A 26 -13.05 4.53 13.13
C THR A 26 -13.87 5.22 12.05
N VAL A 27 -13.32 5.40 10.85
CA VAL A 27 -14.02 6.13 9.77
C VAL A 27 -15.04 5.20 9.12
N GLN A 28 -16.32 5.56 9.23
CA GLN A 28 -17.40 4.91 8.48
C GLN A 28 -17.27 5.25 6.99
N HIS A 29 -17.47 4.24 6.14
CA HIS A 29 -17.39 4.40 4.69
C HIS A 29 -18.35 5.49 4.21
N THR A 30 -17.77 6.58 3.74
CA THR A 30 -18.47 7.69 3.10
C THR A 30 -17.65 8.08 1.87
N ASP A 31 -18.33 8.26 0.73
CA ASP A 31 -17.70 8.43 -0.59
C ASP A 31 -16.60 9.50 -0.66
N SER A 32 -16.66 10.52 0.20
CA SER A 32 -15.63 11.57 0.26
C SER A 32 -14.37 11.12 1.01
N PHE A 33 -14.51 10.45 2.15
CA PHE A 33 -13.39 10.04 3.01
C PHE A 33 -12.59 8.89 2.42
N ASP A 34 -13.27 7.99 1.71
CA ASP A 34 -12.68 6.84 1.04
C ASP A 34 -11.52 7.25 0.11
N ARG A 35 -11.66 8.37 -0.63
CA ARG A 35 -10.57 8.91 -1.46
C ARG A 35 -9.34 9.34 -0.64
N HIS A 36 -9.57 10.00 0.49
CA HIS A 36 -8.50 10.50 1.35
C HIS A 36 -7.76 9.37 2.10
N LEU A 37 -8.42 8.23 2.29
CA LEU A 37 -7.85 7.07 2.96
C LEU A 37 -7.01 6.17 2.03
N PHE A 38 -7.06 6.37 0.71
CA PHE A 38 -6.29 5.57 -0.23
C PHE A 38 -4.78 5.60 0.06
N VAL A 39 -4.18 6.79 0.12
CA VAL A 39 -2.73 6.93 0.38
C VAL A 39 -2.35 6.39 1.77
N PRO A 40 -3.08 6.71 2.86
CA PRO A 40 -2.88 6.06 4.15
C PRO A 40 -2.95 4.53 4.10
N CYS A 41 -3.92 3.94 3.40
CA CYS A 41 -4.02 2.49 3.22
C CYS A 41 -2.80 1.90 2.50
N LEU A 42 -2.29 2.57 1.46
CA LEU A 42 -1.08 2.13 0.77
C LEU A 42 0.15 2.17 1.67
N ILE A 43 0.31 3.24 2.45
CA ILE A 43 1.40 3.37 3.41
C ILE A 43 1.33 2.24 4.45
N VAL A 44 0.15 1.98 5.01
CA VAL A 44 -0.05 0.87 5.95
C VAL A 44 0.28 -0.45 5.29
N GLY A 45 -0.25 -0.72 4.09
CA GLY A 45 0.00 -1.96 3.36
C GLY A 45 1.49 -2.21 3.07
N ALA A 46 2.25 -1.18 2.71
CA ALA A 46 3.69 -1.30 2.44
C ALA A 46 4.50 -1.61 3.71
N CYS A 47 4.05 -1.15 4.87
CA CYS A 47 4.74 -1.34 6.14
C CYS A 47 4.16 -2.50 6.98
N ALA A 48 3.01 -3.08 6.58
CA ALA A 48 2.27 -4.04 7.40
C ALA A 48 3.03 -5.35 7.57
N ARG A 49 3.27 -5.70 8.84
CA ARG A 49 3.93 -6.94 9.23
C ARG A 49 2.95 -7.99 9.76
N GLN A 50 1.83 -7.57 10.31
CA GLN A 50 0.82 -8.49 10.82
C GLN A 50 -0.24 -8.76 9.75
N GLU A 51 -0.71 -9.99 9.67
CA GLU A 51 -1.72 -10.41 8.71
C GLU A 51 -3.06 -9.70 8.92
N SER A 52 -3.44 -9.43 10.18
CA SER A 52 -4.63 -8.63 10.52
C SER A 52 -4.60 -7.22 9.92
N GLN A 53 -3.43 -6.59 9.89
CA GLN A 53 -3.24 -5.27 9.29
C GLN A 53 -3.38 -5.34 7.75
N ARG A 54 -2.89 -6.42 7.13
CA ARG A 54 -3.00 -6.65 5.68
C ARG A 54 -4.44 -6.89 5.28
N ALA A 55 -5.17 -7.72 6.03
CA ALA A 55 -6.59 -7.99 5.82
C ALA A 55 -7.42 -6.69 5.88
N LEU A 56 -7.19 -5.83 6.88
CA LEU A 56 -7.86 -4.53 6.97
C LEU A 56 -7.56 -3.65 5.75
N VAL A 57 -6.29 -3.58 5.31
CA VAL A 57 -5.92 -2.80 4.13
C VAL A 57 -6.58 -3.36 2.87
N GLU A 58 -6.62 -4.68 2.71
CA GLU A 58 -7.25 -5.32 1.56
C GLU A 58 -8.77 -5.09 1.52
N GLU A 59 -9.45 -5.20 2.66
CA GLU A 59 -10.87 -4.85 2.80
C GLU A 59 -11.12 -3.40 2.36
N LYS A 60 -10.34 -2.46 2.91
CA LYS A 60 -10.47 -1.04 2.57
C LYS A 60 -10.19 -0.80 1.08
N LEU A 61 -9.10 -1.32 0.53
CA LEU A 61 -8.78 -1.16 -0.90
C LEU A 61 -9.85 -1.78 -1.82
N SER A 62 -10.47 -2.88 -1.40
CA SER A 62 -11.58 -3.52 -2.14
C SER A 62 -12.83 -2.65 -2.15
N SER A 63 -13.18 -2.04 -1.02
CA SER A 63 -14.24 -1.04 -0.93
C SER A 63 -13.96 0.16 -1.84
N LEU A 64 -12.73 0.70 -1.83
CA LEU A 64 -12.32 1.81 -2.70
C LEU A 64 -12.40 1.46 -4.20
N ARG A 65 -12.15 0.19 -4.55
CA ARG A 65 -12.30 -0.30 -5.93
C ARG A 65 -13.76 -0.27 -6.39
N ALA A 66 -14.70 -0.62 -5.50
CA ALA A 66 -16.13 -0.61 -5.79
C ALA A 66 -16.67 0.81 -6.02
N THR A 67 -16.13 1.82 -5.32
CA THR A 67 -16.53 3.24 -5.41
C THR A 67 -16.03 3.94 -6.70
N LYS A 68 -15.64 3.19 -7.75
CA LYS A 68 -15.18 3.70 -9.06
C LYS A 68 -14.03 4.72 -8.97
N MET A 69 -13.09 4.57 -8.02
CA MET A 69 -11.87 5.38 -7.91
C MET A 69 -10.81 5.07 -8.99
N TRP A 70 -11.24 4.96 -10.26
CA TRP A 70 -10.40 4.69 -11.43
C TRP A 70 -9.20 5.64 -11.56
N ILE A 71 -9.34 6.89 -11.12
CA ILE A 71 -8.29 7.92 -11.15
C ILE A 71 -7.03 7.47 -10.39
N LEU A 72 -7.19 6.70 -9.31
CA LEU A 72 -6.09 6.31 -8.43
C LEU A 72 -5.49 4.95 -8.80
N ARG A 73 -6.01 4.30 -9.87
CA ARG A 73 -5.61 2.94 -10.28
C ARG A 73 -5.50 1.99 -9.07
N SER A 74 -6.50 2.02 -8.18
CA SER A 74 -6.42 1.32 -6.89
C SER A 74 -6.10 -0.17 -7.04
N ALA A 75 -6.67 -0.81 -8.08
CA ALA A 75 -6.39 -2.21 -8.42
C ALA A 75 -4.91 -2.50 -8.68
N ASP A 76 -4.22 -1.60 -9.38
CA ASP A 76 -2.79 -1.73 -9.70
C ASP A 76 -1.95 -1.76 -8.43
N PHE A 77 -2.25 -0.86 -7.48
CA PHE A 77 -1.54 -0.80 -6.20
C PHE A 77 -1.92 -1.93 -5.24
N THR A 78 -3.15 -2.45 -5.30
CA THR A 78 -3.50 -3.69 -4.57
C THR A 78 -2.62 -4.85 -5.03
N SER A 79 -2.43 -5.03 -6.34
CA SER A 79 -1.54 -6.06 -6.88
C SER A 79 -0.08 -5.87 -6.43
N VAL A 80 0.41 -4.63 -6.35
CA VAL A 80 1.75 -4.32 -5.79
C VAL A 80 1.88 -4.80 -4.35
N LEU A 81 0.88 -4.51 -3.51
CA LEU A 81 0.88 -4.91 -2.11
C LEU A 81 0.78 -6.43 -1.96
N GLN A 82 -0.07 -7.09 -2.74
CA GLN A 82 -0.16 -8.55 -2.74
C GLN A 82 1.17 -9.20 -3.13
N HIS A 83 1.84 -8.71 -4.17
CA HIS A 83 3.17 -9.18 -4.55
C HIS A 83 4.19 -8.99 -3.42
N LEU A 84 4.16 -7.83 -2.73
CA LEU A 84 5.02 -7.58 -1.59
C LEU A 84 4.76 -8.55 -0.43
N TRP A 85 3.48 -8.78 -0.09
CA TRP A 85 3.05 -9.61 1.04
C TRP A 85 3.37 -11.08 0.86
N HIS A 86 3.28 -11.60 -0.37
CA HIS A 86 3.64 -12.98 -0.70
C HIS A 86 5.13 -13.15 -1.00
N GLY A 87 5.83 -12.05 -1.30
CA GLY A 87 7.26 -12.02 -1.56
C GLY A 87 8.08 -11.59 -0.34
N ALA A 88 8.67 -10.39 -0.40
CA ALA A 88 9.63 -9.92 0.60
C ALA A 88 9.05 -9.81 2.02
N ALA A 89 7.74 -9.58 2.15
CA ALA A 89 7.06 -9.45 3.44
C ALA A 89 6.39 -10.75 3.91
N LYS A 90 6.64 -11.88 3.25
CA LYS A 90 6.06 -13.18 3.63
C LYS A 90 6.34 -13.49 5.11
N ASP A 91 5.38 -14.10 5.79
CA ASP A 91 5.48 -14.50 7.20
C ASP A 91 5.80 -13.32 8.16
N GLY A 92 5.35 -12.11 7.81
CA GLY A 92 5.56 -10.91 8.62
C GLY A 92 7.00 -10.40 8.67
N ARG A 93 7.83 -10.82 7.70
CA ARG A 93 9.20 -10.35 7.54
C ARG A 93 9.26 -8.82 7.43
N VAL A 94 10.38 -8.30 7.90
CA VAL A 94 10.69 -6.88 7.84
C VAL A 94 10.88 -6.49 6.37
N THR A 95 10.26 -5.37 5.99
CA THR A 95 10.30 -4.82 4.65
C THR A 95 11.06 -3.51 4.64
N THR A 96 11.75 -3.25 3.54
CA THR A 96 12.40 -1.98 3.24
C THR A 96 11.63 -1.22 2.18
N TRP A 97 12.01 0.05 1.94
CA TRP A 97 11.45 0.81 0.83
C TRP A 97 11.79 0.18 -0.52
N ASP A 98 13.00 -0.36 -0.67
CA ASP A 98 13.44 -1.04 -1.89
C ASP A 98 12.61 -2.28 -2.22
N ASP A 99 12.16 -3.03 -1.21
CA ASP A 99 11.28 -4.18 -1.42
C ASP A 99 9.93 -3.78 -2.00
N TYR A 100 9.38 -2.66 -1.51
CA TYR A 100 8.17 -2.06 -2.07
C TYR A 100 8.42 -1.57 -3.50
N VAL A 101 9.51 -0.85 -3.77
CA VAL A 101 9.85 -0.36 -5.12
C VAL A 101 10.04 -1.52 -6.10
N ARG A 102 10.66 -2.63 -5.68
CA ARG A 102 10.83 -3.83 -6.50
C ARG A 102 9.48 -4.45 -6.85
N SER A 103 8.57 -4.57 -5.87
CA SER A 103 7.21 -5.07 -6.11
C SER A 103 6.41 -4.15 -7.03
N ARG A 104 6.55 -2.82 -6.88
CA ARG A 104 5.95 -1.84 -7.79
C ARG A 104 6.45 -2.03 -9.21
N ARG A 105 7.76 -2.13 -9.42
CA ARG A 105 8.34 -2.31 -10.77
C ARG A 105 7.91 -3.61 -11.42
N ALA A 106 7.76 -4.68 -10.63
CA ALA A 106 7.31 -5.98 -11.13
C ALA A 106 5.85 -5.95 -11.59
N MET A 107 4.95 -5.33 -10.82
CA MET A 107 3.51 -5.32 -11.12
C MET A 107 3.09 -4.16 -12.02
N LEU A 108 3.80 -3.03 -11.97
CA LEU A 108 3.55 -1.82 -12.75
C LEU A 108 4.82 -1.44 -13.51
N PRO A 109 5.19 -2.23 -14.53
CA PRO A 109 6.31 -1.90 -15.39
C PRO A 109 6.03 -0.54 -16.03
N VAL A 110 7.01 0.35 -15.93
CA VAL A 110 7.00 1.55 -16.77
C VAL A 110 7.39 1.05 -18.14
N THR A 111 6.44 1.04 -19.08
CA THR A 111 6.77 0.81 -20.48
C THR A 111 7.71 1.95 -20.87
N GLU A 112 9.00 1.65 -21.02
CA GLU A 112 9.91 2.58 -21.71
C GLU A 112 9.29 2.82 -23.09
N GLY A 113 8.96 4.08 -23.36
CA GLY A 113 8.12 4.46 -24.47
C GLY A 113 8.69 3.95 -25.80
N GLN A 114 7.78 3.54 -26.68
CA GLN A 114 7.98 3.76 -28.10
C GLN A 114 8.40 5.22 -28.28
N THR A 115 9.65 5.44 -28.68
CA THR A 115 10.10 6.73 -29.20
C THR A 115 9.14 7.18 -30.30
N PRO A 116 8.46 8.33 -30.18
CA PRO A 116 7.79 8.90 -31.34
C PRO A 116 8.88 9.24 -32.35
N VAL A 117 8.88 8.53 -33.47
CA VAL A 117 9.66 8.91 -34.64
C VAL A 117 9.00 10.20 -35.15
N PHE A 118 9.67 11.34 -34.93
CA PHE A 118 9.40 12.57 -35.64
C PHE A 118 9.98 12.50 -37.05
#